data_AF-A0A924SIN5-F1
#
_entry.id   AF-A0A924SIN5-F1
#
_cell.length_a   1.000
_cell.length_b   1.000
_cell.length_c   1.000
_cell.angle_alpha   90.00
_cell.angle_beta   90.00
_cell.angle_gamma   90.00
#
_symmetry.space_group_name_H-M   'P 1'
#
loop_
_entity.id
_entity.type
_entity.pdbx_description
1 polymer ?
#
loop_
_entity_poly.entity_id
_entity_poly.type
_entity_poly.pdbx_seq_one_letter_code
_entity_poly.pdbx_strand_id
1 'polypeptide(L)'
;MGESGASRQRSRRPRTPAIVLEGLRLFVVVFFAGAGYEIGAGLDAGGRVLGALNGTAVGLVLGSGLGYVLGGVLGRSTAASAEVARTRLSDTTAEELVAGSLGVVGGVLLAAGVAWPVFLLRQAYLAFPLFGFAVVALGYVGYLLGASKRDGVLSMFGGRTGLSPRQAPTAALPRLIDSSVAIDGRVLDVVRAGFLHGKVLVCTPVLAELQGLADAGDDTR
;
A
#
# COMPACT_ATOMS: atom_id res chain seq x y z
N MET A 1 6.22 -48.68 -12.74
CA MET A 1 5.17 -48.51 -11.71
C MET A 1 5.73 -47.49 -10.73
N GLY A 2 5.47 -46.18 -10.81
CA GLY A 2 4.15 -45.51 -10.82
C GLY A 2 3.50 -45.77 -9.46
N GLU A 3 3.38 -44.86 -8.50
CA GLU A 3 2.90 -43.48 -8.61
C GLU A 3 3.49 -42.56 -7.52
N SER A 4 3.89 -41.35 -7.92
CA SER A 4 4.21 -40.25 -7.00
C SER A 4 2.92 -39.47 -6.73
N GLY A 5 2.37 -39.64 -5.53
CA GLY A 5 1.21 -38.89 -5.04
C GLY A 5 1.57 -37.44 -4.74
N ALA A 6 1.61 -36.60 -5.77
CA ALA A 6 1.73 -35.16 -5.61
C ALA A 6 0.41 -34.57 -5.10
N SER A 7 0.29 -34.47 -3.77
CA SER A 7 -0.77 -33.72 -3.10
C SER A 7 -0.68 -32.24 -3.51
N ARG A 8 -1.52 -31.82 -4.47
CA ARG A 8 -1.72 -30.41 -4.82
C ARG A 8 -2.33 -29.68 -3.63
N GLN A 9 -1.49 -29.06 -2.80
CA GLN A 9 -1.92 -28.07 -1.83
C GLN A 9 -2.46 -26.86 -2.60
N ARG A 10 -3.79 -26.79 -2.75
CA ARG A 10 -4.49 -25.59 -3.22
C ARG A 10 -4.27 -24.50 -2.17
N SER A 11 -3.43 -23.52 -2.47
CA SER A 11 -3.31 -22.31 -1.67
C SER A 11 -4.68 -21.62 -1.58
N ARG A 12 -5.29 -21.70 -0.38
CA ARG A 12 -6.52 -20.97 -0.09
C ARG A 12 -6.15 -19.49 -0.01
N ARG A 13 -6.42 -18.74 -1.09
CA ARG A 13 -6.33 -17.28 -1.06
C ARG A 13 -7.20 -16.76 0.09
N PRO A 14 -6.67 -15.93 1.00
CA PRO A 14 -7.46 -15.34 2.07
C PRO A 14 -8.50 -14.42 1.44
N ARG A 15 -9.76 -14.88 1.41
CA ARG A 15 -10.89 -14.08 0.92
C ARG A 15 -10.95 -12.80 1.76
N THR A 16 -11.05 -11.65 1.10
CA THR A 16 -11.43 -10.40 1.76
C THR A 16 -12.62 -10.69 2.67
N PRO A 17 -12.60 -10.30 3.95
CA PRO A 17 -13.68 -10.65 4.88
C PRO A 17 -14.99 -10.11 4.30
N ALA A 18 -15.92 -11.01 3.97
CA ALA A 18 -17.18 -10.70 3.29
C ALA A 18 -17.97 -9.59 4.01
N ILE A 19 -17.79 -9.51 5.34
CA ILE A 19 -18.34 -8.48 6.23
C ILE A 19 -18.00 -7.06 5.79
N VAL A 20 -16.77 -6.79 5.33
CA VAL A 20 -16.34 -5.45 4.92
C VAL A 20 -17.01 -5.05 3.61
N LEU A 21 -17.17 -6.00 2.69
CA LEU A 21 -17.86 -5.77 1.42
C LEU A 21 -19.36 -5.56 1.62
N GLU A 22 -19.97 -6.36 2.49
CA GLU A 22 -21.37 -6.18 2.87
C GLU A 22 -21.60 -4.85 3.58
N GLY A 23 -20.69 -4.45 4.48
CA GLY A 23 -20.75 -3.15 5.15
C GLY A 23 -20.65 -1.98 4.18
N LEU A 24 -19.70 -2.00 3.24
CA LEU A 24 -19.56 -0.95 2.22
C LEU A 24 -20.79 -0.87 1.31
N ARG A 25 -21.31 -2.02 0.89
CA ARG A 25 -22.52 -2.11 0.07
C ARG A 25 -23.73 -1.55 0.81
N LEU A 26 -23.91 -1.91 2.08
CA LEU A 26 -25.04 -1.47 2.89
C LEU A 26 -24.98 0.04 3.14
N PHE A 27 -23.78 0.58 3.35
CA PHE A 27 -23.56 2.03 3.42
C PHE A 27 -23.96 2.76 2.13
N VAL A 28 -23.52 2.27 0.96
CA VAL A 28 -23.87 2.87 -0.34
C VAL A 28 -25.38 2.77 -0.61
N VAL A 29 -26.02 1.67 -0.24
CA VAL A 29 -27.48 1.49 -0.34
C VAL A 29 -28.22 2.51 0.53
N VAL A 30 -27.81 2.67 1.80
CA VAL A 30 -28.44 3.61 2.73
C VAL A 30 -28.28 5.06 2.24
N PHE A 31 -27.10 5.42 1.73
CA PHE A 31 -26.84 6.75 1.18
C PHE A 31 -27.76 7.06 -0.01
N PHE A 32 -27.82 6.17 -0.99
CA PHE A 32 -28.67 6.38 -2.18
C PHE A 32 -30.16 6.26 -1.88
N ALA A 33 -30.55 5.45 -0.88
CA ALA A 33 -31.93 5.41 -0.40
C ALA A 33 -32.34 6.76 0.23
N GLY A 34 -31.46 7.35 1.06
CA GLY A 34 -31.68 8.68 1.63
C GLY A 34 -31.74 9.79 0.57
N ALA A 35 -30.82 9.77 -0.40
CA ALA A 35 -30.86 10.72 -1.51
C ALA A 35 -32.14 10.56 -2.36
N GLY A 36 -32.56 9.33 -2.62
CA GLY A 36 -33.81 9.02 -3.32
C GLY A 36 -35.05 9.49 -2.55
N TYR A 37 -35.04 9.34 -1.22
CA TYR A 37 -36.10 9.86 -0.35
C TYR A 37 -36.21 11.39 -0.43
N GLU A 38 -35.10 12.12 -0.32
CA GLU A 38 -35.07 13.59 -0.39
C GLU A 38 -35.55 14.11 -1.75
N ILE A 39 -35.10 13.48 -2.84
CA ILE A 39 -35.55 13.82 -4.20
C ILE A 39 -37.05 13.50 -4.36
N GLY A 40 -37.48 12.35 -3.87
CA GLY A 40 -38.88 11.93 -3.90
C GLY A 40 -39.79 12.85 -3.09
N ALA A 41 -39.33 13.35 -1.94
CA ALA A 41 -40.03 14.30 -1.08
C ALA A 41 -40.11 15.70 -1.70
N GLY A 42 -39.03 16.17 -2.34
CA GLY A 42 -39.01 17.47 -3.01
C GLY A 42 -39.90 17.54 -4.26
N LEU A 43 -40.20 16.39 -4.87
CA LEU A 43 -41.11 16.27 -6.01
C LEU A 43 -42.56 15.96 -5.61
N ASP A 44 -42.83 15.68 -4.32
CA ASP A 44 -44.14 15.31 -3.80
C ASP A 44 -45.02 16.57 -3.60
N ALA A 45 -45.47 17.16 -4.71
CA ALA A 45 -46.38 18.31 -4.73
C ALA A 45 -47.85 17.94 -4.38
N GLY A 46 -48.05 17.00 -3.46
CA GLY A 46 -49.38 16.57 -2.98
C GLY A 46 -50.16 15.62 -3.90
N GLY A 47 -49.54 15.09 -4.96
CA GLY A 47 -50.19 14.22 -5.94
C GLY A 47 -49.57 12.81 -5.99
N ARG A 48 -50.43 11.78 -5.94
CA ARG A 48 -50.05 10.38 -6.20
C ARG A 48 -49.40 10.25 -7.57
N VAL A 49 -48.14 9.82 -7.63
CA VAL A 49 -47.32 9.79 -8.86
C VAL A 49 -47.60 8.53 -9.68
N LEU A 50 -47.72 7.37 -9.02
CA LEU A 50 -47.99 6.07 -9.63
C LEU A 50 -49.00 5.30 -8.76
N GLY A 51 -50.29 5.60 -8.91
CA GLY A 51 -51.36 4.90 -8.19
C GLY A 51 -51.28 5.11 -6.67
N ALA A 52 -51.01 4.06 -5.88
CA ALA A 52 -50.88 4.15 -4.42
C ALA A 52 -49.51 4.67 -3.94
N LEU A 53 -48.55 4.85 -4.85
CA LEU A 53 -47.19 5.27 -4.51
C LEU A 53 -47.03 6.79 -4.66
N ASN A 54 -46.65 7.44 -3.56
CA ASN A 54 -46.26 8.85 -3.51
C ASN A 54 -44.83 9.05 -4.06
N GLY A 55 -44.47 10.29 -4.37
CA GLY A 55 -43.14 10.61 -4.94
C GLY A 55 -41.99 10.13 -4.05
N THR A 56 -42.20 10.16 -2.74
CA THR A 56 -41.29 9.63 -1.72
C THR A 56 -41.07 8.12 -1.81
N ALA A 57 -42.13 7.31 -1.96
CA ALA A 57 -41.98 5.85 -2.11
C ALA A 57 -41.25 5.48 -3.40
N VAL A 58 -41.55 6.18 -4.50
CA VAL A 58 -40.86 5.96 -5.79
C VAL A 58 -39.38 6.33 -5.68
N GLY A 59 -39.09 7.48 -5.07
CA GLY A 59 -37.71 7.93 -4.83
C GLY A 59 -36.91 6.96 -3.94
N LEU A 60 -37.51 6.44 -2.87
CA LEU A 60 -36.88 5.47 -1.98
C LEU A 60 -36.55 4.15 -2.71
N VAL A 61 -37.48 3.63 -3.50
CA VAL A 61 -37.30 2.37 -4.26
C VAL A 61 -36.23 2.53 -5.34
N LEU A 62 -36.26 3.62 -6.10
CA LEU A 62 -35.26 3.90 -7.13
C LEU A 62 -33.89 4.15 -6.53
N GLY A 63 -33.81 4.92 -5.44
CA GLY A 63 -32.57 5.20 -4.71
C GLY A 63 -31.94 3.93 -4.13
N SER A 64 -32.72 3.13 -3.40
CA SER A 64 -32.22 1.86 -2.84
C SER A 64 -31.82 0.84 -3.92
N GLY A 65 -32.57 0.75 -5.03
CA GLY A 65 -32.23 -0.10 -6.17
C GLY A 65 -30.92 0.32 -6.84
N LEU A 66 -30.75 1.63 -7.10
CA LEU A 66 -29.52 2.18 -7.67
C LEU A 66 -28.33 1.97 -6.73
N GLY A 67 -28.51 2.22 -5.43
CA GLY A 67 -27.51 1.99 -4.39
C GLY A 67 -27.10 0.53 -4.27
N TYR A 68 -28.02 -0.42 -4.47
CA TYR A 68 -27.72 -1.85 -4.45
C TYR A 68 -26.83 -2.27 -5.62
N VAL A 69 -27.13 -1.78 -6.82
CA VAL A 69 -26.33 -2.06 -8.03
C VAL A 69 -24.95 -1.42 -7.91
N LEU A 70 -24.88 -0.13 -7.56
CA LEU A 70 -23.62 0.59 -7.40
C LEU A 70 -22.79 0.03 -6.25
N GLY A 71 -23.40 -0.25 -5.10
CA GLY A 71 -22.74 -0.87 -3.96
C GLY A 71 -22.20 -2.26 -4.28
N GLY A 72 -22.90 -3.04 -5.11
CA GLY A 72 -22.42 -4.34 -5.60
C GLY A 72 -21.22 -4.24 -6.54
N VAL A 73 -21.20 -3.25 -7.44
CA VAL A 73 -20.06 -3.00 -8.34
C VAL A 73 -18.86 -2.48 -7.55
N LEU A 74 -19.07 -1.47 -6.69
CA LEU A 74 -18.03 -0.88 -5.84
C LEU A 74 -17.45 -1.91 -4.87
N GLY A 75 -18.28 -2.75 -4.26
CA GLY A 75 -17.82 -3.83 -3.37
C GLY A 75 -16.90 -4.82 -4.08
N ARG A 76 -17.26 -5.24 -5.31
CA ARG A 76 -16.43 -6.14 -6.12
C ARG A 76 -15.12 -5.49 -6.55
N SER A 77 -15.12 -4.22 -6.96
CA SER A 77 -13.89 -3.50 -7.29
C SER A 77 -12.99 -3.31 -6.07
N THR A 78 -13.54 -3.01 -4.90
CA THR A 78 -12.76 -2.85 -3.66
C THR A 78 -12.12 -4.17 -3.24
N ALA A 79 -12.81 -5.31 -3.36
CA ALA A 79 -12.19 -6.61 -3.12
C ALA A 79 -11.07 -6.94 -4.10
N ALA A 80 -11.24 -6.62 -5.38
CA ALA A 80 -10.20 -6.81 -6.39
C ALA A 80 -8.98 -5.93 -6.09
N SER A 81 -9.19 -4.66 -5.74
CA SER A 81 -8.13 -3.73 -5.33
C SER A 81 -7.44 -4.18 -4.04
N ALA A 82 -8.17 -4.75 -3.07
CA ALA A 82 -7.61 -5.26 -1.83
C ALA A 82 -6.71 -6.49 -2.04
N GLU A 83 -7.05 -7.36 -3.00
CA GLU A 83 -6.21 -8.52 -3.36
C GLU A 83 -4.94 -8.09 -4.11
N VAL A 84 -5.07 -7.11 -5.00
CA VAL A 84 -3.91 -6.50 -5.68
C VAL A 84 -3.03 -5.76 -4.65
N ALA A 85 -3.63 -5.05 -3.70
CA ALA A 85 -2.92 -4.41 -2.61
C ALA A 85 -2.19 -5.44 -1.74
N ARG A 86 -2.81 -6.58 -1.39
CA ARG A 86 -2.14 -7.65 -0.63
C ARG A 86 -0.90 -8.19 -1.33
N THR A 87 -0.99 -8.43 -2.63
CA THR A 87 0.15 -8.90 -3.43
C THR A 87 1.25 -7.85 -3.54
N ARG A 88 0.92 -6.55 -3.46
CA ARG A 88 1.93 -5.47 -3.41
C ARG A 88 2.49 -5.25 -2.01
N LEU A 89 1.67 -5.46 -0.97
CA LEU A 89 2.03 -5.31 0.43
C LEU A 89 3.08 -6.34 0.89
N SER A 90 3.16 -7.51 0.26
CA SER A 90 4.25 -8.46 0.53
C SER A 90 5.63 -7.94 0.14
N ASP A 91 5.68 -7.01 -0.82
CA ASP A 91 6.91 -6.41 -1.33
C ASP A 91 7.15 -5.00 -0.77
N THR A 92 6.21 -4.47 0.02
CA THR A 92 6.27 -3.12 0.59
C THR A 92 7.04 -3.13 1.90
N THR A 93 7.99 -2.21 2.08
CA THR A 93 8.77 -2.14 3.32
C THR A 93 7.95 -1.50 4.45
N ALA A 94 8.30 -1.81 5.71
CA ALA A 94 7.65 -1.16 6.86
C ALA A 94 7.78 0.37 6.83
N GLU A 95 8.90 0.86 6.29
CA GLU A 95 9.18 2.28 6.09
C GLU A 95 8.22 2.93 5.07
N GLU A 96 7.94 2.24 3.95
CA GLU A 96 6.94 2.69 2.96
C GLU A 96 5.54 2.75 3.55
N LEU A 97 5.16 1.79 4.39
CA LEU A 97 3.86 1.78 5.07
C LEU A 97 3.71 2.96 6.02
N VAL A 98 4.73 3.21 6.85
CA VAL A 98 4.71 4.32 7.81
C VAL A 98 4.70 5.66 7.06
N ALA A 99 5.62 5.86 6.12
CA ALA A 99 5.71 7.10 5.35
C ALA A 99 4.46 7.34 4.48
N GLY A 100 3.94 6.29 3.85
CA GLY A 100 2.69 6.32 3.09
C GLY A 100 1.50 6.70 3.98
N SER A 101 1.41 6.15 5.19
CA SER A 101 0.34 6.49 6.14
C SER A 101 0.39 7.96 6.59
N LEU A 102 1.60 8.49 6.85
CA LEU A 102 1.79 9.92 7.12
C LEU A 102 1.38 10.78 5.91
N GLY A 103 1.70 10.32 4.71
CA GLY A 103 1.26 10.92 3.45
C GLY A 103 -0.27 10.95 3.31
N VAL A 104 -0.97 9.88 3.68
CA VAL A 104 -2.45 9.84 3.71
C VAL A 104 -3.00 10.89 4.66
N VAL A 105 -2.45 10.98 5.88
CA VAL A 105 -2.88 11.99 6.86
C VAL A 105 -2.71 13.40 6.28
N GLY A 106 -1.54 13.70 5.72
CA GLY A 106 -1.29 15.00 5.05
C GLY A 106 -2.25 15.25 3.89
N GLY A 107 -2.47 14.26 3.02
CA GLY A 107 -3.36 14.35 1.88
C GLY A 107 -4.83 14.58 2.28
N VAL A 108 -5.31 13.91 3.32
CA VAL A 108 -6.67 14.10 3.85
C VAL A 108 -6.84 15.49 4.48
N LEU A 109 -5.83 15.98 5.22
CA LEU A 109 -5.86 17.34 5.77
C LEU A 109 -5.89 18.39 4.67
N LEU A 110 -5.08 18.21 3.61
CA LEU A 110 -5.11 19.07 2.43
C LEU A 110 -6.48 19.00 1.72
N ALA A 111 -7.05 17.81 1.59
CA ALA A 111 -8.38 17.65 1.00
C ALA A 111 -9.45 18.38 1.82
N ALA A 112 -9.41 18.25 3.14
CA ALA A 112 -10.35 18.93 4.02
C ALA A 112 -10.28 20.45 3.84
N GLY A 113 -9.07 21.02 3.72
CA GLY A 113 -8.88 22.45 3.46
C GLY A 113 -9.32 22.90 2.07
N VAL A 114 -8.85 22.21 1.02
CA VAL A 114 -9.08 22.61 -0.39
C VAL A 114 -10.51 22.32 -0.83
N ALA A 115 -11.11 21.23 -0.35
CA ALA A 115 -12.47 20.84 -0.73
C ALA A 115 -13.54 21.41 0.21
N TRP A 116 -13.18 22.11 1.30
CA TRP A 116 -14.16 22.79 2.16
C TRP A 116 -15.17 23.67 1.39
N PRO A 117 -14.77 24.46 0.37
CA PRO A 117 -15.70 25.29 -0.41
C PRO A 117 -16.79 24.50 -1.14
N VAL A 118 -16.65 23.18 -1.32
CA VAL A 118 -17.69 22.32 -1.89
C VAL A 118 -18.98 22.37 -1.06
N PHE A 119 -18.88 22.59 0.24
CA PHE A 119 -20.06 22.74 1.11
C PHE A 119 -20.79 24.08 0.94
N LEU A 120 -20.23 25.04 0.18
CA LEU A 120 -20.97 26.23 -0.26
C LEU A 120 -22.03 25.90 -1.31
N LEU A 121 -21.96 24.71 -1.93
CA LEU A 121 -23.05 24.19 -2.75
C LEU A 121 -24.26 23.92 -1.83
N ARG A 122 -25.37 24.60 -2.08
CA ARG A 122 -26.62 24.46 -1.30
C ARG A 122 -27.23 23.06 -1.41
N GLN A 123 -26.80 22.28 -2.41
CA GLN A 123 -27.24 20.94 -2.73
C GLN A 123 -26.38 19.90 -2.01
N ALA A 124 -26.83 19.47 -0.82
CA ALA A 124 -26.15 18.47 0.00
C ALA A 124 -25.81 17.17 -0.75
N TYR A 125 -26.73 16.70 -1.61
CA TYR A 125 -26.55 15.47 -2.41
C TYR A 125 -25.39 15.56 -3.42
N LEU A 126 -24.94 16.77 -3.78
CA LEU A 126 -23.79 17.00 -4.64
C LEU A 126 -22.51 17.29 -3.84
N ALA A 127 -22.65 18.04 -2.73
CA ALA A 127 -21.55 18.44 -1.88
C ALA A 127 -20.85 17.24 -1.21
N PHE A 128 -21.62 16.33 -0.61
CA PHE A 128 -21.04 15.19 0.12
C PHE A 128 -20.24 14.22 -0.77
N PRO A 129 -20.74 13.77 -1.94
CA PRO A 129 -19.96 12.90 -2.82
C PRO A 129 -18.71 13.58 -3.37
N LEU A 130 -18.79 14.86 -3.72
CA LEU A 130 -17.66 15.60 -4.29
C LEU A 130 -16.56 15.80 -3.24
N PHE A 131 -16.93 16.14 -2.01
CA PHE A 131 -15.99 16.22 -0.89
C PHE A 131 -15.37 14.85 -0.59
N GLY A 132 -16.18 13.79 -0.52
CA GLY A 132 -15.70 12.42 -0.31
C GLY A 132 -14.71 11.97 -1.40
N PHE A 133 -15.01 12.29 -2.67
CA PHE A 133 -14.11 12.02 -3.79
C PHE A 133 -12.78 12.75 -3.62
N ALA A 134 -12.79 14.03 -3.27
CA ALA A 134 -11.57 14.80 -3.03
C ALA A 134 -10.73 14.21 -1.90
N VAL A 135 -11.36 13.82 -0.78
CA VAL A 135 -10.67 13.18 0.36
C VAL A 135 -9.99 11.88 -0.06
N VAL A 136 -10.68 11.01 -0.79
CA VAL A 136 -10.11 9.73 -1.26
C VAL A 136 -8.99 9.97 -2.27
N ALA A 137 -9.20 10.87 -3.25
CA ALA A 137 -8.23 11.16 -4.29
C ALA A 137 -6.94 11.76 -3.71
N LEU A 138 -7.04 12.81 -2.90
CA LEU A 138 -5.88 13.44 -2.28
C LEU A 138 -5.24 12.56 -1.20
N GLY A 139 -6.02 11.75 -0.48
CA GLY A 139 -5.49 10.74 0.43
C GLY A 139 -4.64 9.70 -0.30
N TYR A 140 -5.09 9.23 -1.47
CA TYR A 140 -4.32 8.29 -2.30
C TYR A 140 -3.07 8.93 -2.92
N VAL A 141 -3.16 10.17 -3.41
CA VAL A 141 -1.99 10.94 -3.87
C VAL A 141 -1.00 11.14 -2.72
N GLY A 142 -1.50 11.47 -1.54
CA GLY A 142 -0.70 11.58 -0.31
C GLY A 142 0.04 10.28 0.02
N TYR A 143 -0.65 9.14 -0.03
CA TYR A 143 -0.02 7.82 0.11
C TYR A 143 1.11 7.61 -0.90
N LEU A 144 0.84 7.84 -2.19
CA LEU A 144 1.82 7.65 -3.26
C LEU A 144 3.05 8.53 -3.05
N LEU A 145 2.88 9.81 -2.71
CA LEU A 145 3.97 10.73 -2.44
C LEU A 145 4.77 10.31 -1.19
N GLY A 146 4.06 9.93 -0.12
CA GLY A 146 4.67 9.49 1.14
C GLY A 146 5.50 8.21 0.97
N ALA A 147 4.94 7.20 0.31
CA ALA A 147 5.63 5.95 0.03
C ALA A 147 6.82 6.15 -0.94
N SER A 148 6.66 6.99 -1.97
CA SER A 148 7.73 7.27 -2.95
C SER A 148 8.90 8.07 -2.35
N LYS A 149 8.65 8.91 -1.35
CA LYS A 149 9.67 9.72 -0.67
C LYS A 149 9.90 9.30 0.78
N ARG A 150 9.82 8.00 1.05
CA ARG A 150 9.88 7.41 2.39
C ARG A 150 11.04 7.92 3.26
N ASP A 151 12.26 8.00 2.72
CA ASP A 151 13.45 8.43 3.47
C ASP A 151 13.36 9.90 3.89
N GLY A 152 12.82 10.75 3.01
CA GLY A 152 12.61 12.17 3.30
C GLY A 152 11.51 12.41 4.33
N VAL A 153 10.39 11.69 4.21
CA VAL A 153 9.28 11.77 5.17
C VAL A 153 9.72 11.23 6.53
N LEU A 154 10.37 10.06 6.57
CA LEU A 154 10.84 9.46 7.81
C LEU A 154 11.96 10.24 8.47
N SER A 155 12.84 10.93 7.74
CA SER A 155 13.86 11.78 8.35
C SER A 155 13.27 13.04 8.99
N MET A 156 12.24 13.65 8.39
CA MET A 156 11.52 14.79 8.96
C MET A 156 10.79 14.46 10.27
N PHE A 157 10.20 13.27 10.38
CA PHE A 157 9.45 12.84 11.56
C PHE A 157 10.26 11.96 12.54
N GLY A 158 11.26 11.24 12.05
CA GLY A 158 12.07 10.24 12.74
C GLY A 158 13.16 10.82 13.63
N GLY A 159 13.68 12.02 13.32
CA GLY A 159 14.65 12.73 14.16
C GLY A 159 14.12 13.07 15.57
N ARG A 160 12.79 13.06 15.78
CA ARG A 160 12.14 13.30 17.08
C ARG A 160 11.51 12.06 17.72
N THR A 161 11.33 10.98 16.96
CA THR A 161 10.53 9.80 17.38
C THR A 161 11.32 8.50 17.41
N GLY A 162 12.60 8.50 17.01
CA GLY A 162 13.44 7.30 16.96
C GLY A 162 13.12 6.37 15.78
N LEU A 163 12.22 6.80 14.88
CA LEU A 163 11.80 6.09 13.67
C LEU A 163 12.66 6.40 12.44
N SER A 164 13.76 7.14 12.61
CA SER A 164 14.72 7.34 11.51
C SER A 164 15.19 5.96 11.05
N PRO A 165 15.28 5.70 9.73
CA PRO A 165 15.96 4.51 9.23
C PRO A 165 17.31 4.46 9.92
N ARG A 166 17.50 3.46 10.79
CA ARG A 166 18.80 3.25 11.40
C ARG A 166 19.68 2.94 10.22
N GLN A 167 20.61 3.84 9.87
CA GLN A 167 21.68 3.53 8.92
C GLN A 167 22.11 2.11 9.26
N ALA A 168 22.00 1.19 8.29
CA ALA A 168 22.35 -0.20 8.51
C ALA A 168 23.67 -0.17 9.28
N PRO A 169 23.73 -0.73 10.51
CA PRO A 169 24.93 -0.59 11.32
C PRO A 169 26.10 -0.98 10.43
N THR A 170 27.22 -0.26 10.46
CA THR A 170 28.32 -0.46 9.52
C THR A 170 28.80 -1.93 9.45
N ALA A 171 28.48 -2.72 10.48
CA ALA A 171 28.62 -4.18 10.55
C ALA A 171 27.72 -5.01 9.59
N ALA A 172 26.61 -4.47 9.11
CA ALA A 172 25.67 -5.10 8.17
C ALA A 172 26.01 -4.80 6.71
N LEU A 173 26.81 -3.77 6.44
CA LEU A 173 27.36 -3.54 5.10
C LEU A 173 28.46 -4.57 4.82
N PRO A 174 28.48 -5.18 3.63
CA PRO A 174 29.52 -6.11 3.29
C PRO A 174 30.88 -5.40 3.21
N ARG A 175 31.93 -6.02 3.76
CA ARG A 175 33.29 -5.48 3.73
C ARG A 175 33.98 -5.92 2.45
N LEU A 176 34.49 -4.95 1.69
CA LEU A 176 35.25 -5.21 0.46
C LEU A 176 36.70 -5.54 0.82
N ILE A 177 37.24 -6.64 0.29
CA ILE A 177 38.66 -6.97 0.41
C ILE A 177 39.38 -6.57 -0.87
N ASP A 178 40.48 -5.83 -0.68
CA ASP A 178 41.44 -5.45 -1.72
C ASP A 178 42.55 -6.51 -1.87
N SER A 179 43.24 -6.53 -3.00
CA SER A 179 44.30 -7.52 -3.28
C SER A 179 45.47 -7.39 -2.33
N SER A 180 45.85 -6.17 -1.95
CA SER A 180 46.89 -5.90 -0.95
C SER A 180 46.67 -6.64 0.37
N VAL A 181 45.44 -6.58 0.91
CA VAL A 181 45.05 -7.22 2.18
C VAL A 181 44.89 -8.74 2.03
N ALA A 182 44.51 -9.21 0.84
CA ALA A 182 44.40 -10.63 0.57
C ALA A 182 45.77 -11.31 0.41
N ILE A 183 46.72 -10.66 -0.25
CA ILE A 183 48.08 -11.16 -0.49
C ILE A 183 48.87 -11.26 0.83
N ASP A 184 48.69 -10.31 1.76
CA ASP A 184 49.42 -10.27 3.03
C ASP A 184 48.96 -11.38 4.02
N GLY A 185 47.85 -12.07 3.75
CA GLY A 185 47.36 -13.22 4.53
C GLY A 185 46.83 -12.90 5.94
N ARG A 186 47.21 -11.75 6.51
CA ARG A 186 46.82 -11.28 7.86
C ARG A 186 45.32 -11.12 8.05
N VAL A 187 44.57 -10.98 6.95
CA VAL A 187 43.09 -10.93 7.02
C VAL A 187 42.50 -12.22 7.58
N LEU A 188 43.14 -13.37 7.34
CA LEU A 188 42.72 -14.65 7.91
C LEU A 188 42.89 -14.68 9.42
N ASP A 189 43.98 -14.11 9.94
CA ASP A 189 44.23 -14.04 11.38
C ASP A 189 43.24 -13.08 12.06
N VAL A 190 42.92 -11.95 11.41
CA VAL A 190 41.91 -10.99 11.90
C VAL A 190 40.50 -11.62 11.90
N VAL A 191 40.17 -12.44 10.89
CA VAL A 191 38.92 -13.21 10.83
C VAL A 191 38.89 -14.28 11.92
N ARG A 192 39.97 -15.06 12.09
CA ARG A 192 40.07 -16.13 13.10
C ARG A 192 40.06 -15.60 14.53
N ALA A 193 40.65 -14.45 14.77
CA ALA A 193 40.62 -13.75 16.05
C ALA A 193 39.26 -13.09 16.34
N GLY A 194 38.29 -13.18 15.42
CA GLY A 194 36.94 -12.65 15.60
C GLY A 194 36.87 -11.13 15.53
N PHE A 195 37.83 -10.45 14.91
CA PHE A 195 37.77 -8.99 14.73
C PHE A 195 37.03 -8.58 13.45
N LEU A 196 36.86 -9.49 12.49
CA LEU A 196 36.10 -9.26 11.26
C LEU A 196 34.77 -10.04 11.29
N HIS A 197 33.65 -9.31 11.31
CA HIS A 197 32.30 -9.88 11.32
C HIS A 197 31.50 -9.42 10.08
N GLY A 198 30.56 -10.25 9.63
CA GLY A 198 29.63 -9.93 8.55
C GLY A 198 29.99 -10.57 7.21
N LYS A 199 29.28 -10.18 6.14
CA LYS A 199 29.57 -10.65 4.77
C LYS A 199 30.82 -9.95 4.24
N VAL A 200 31.70 -10.73 3.64
CA VAL A 200 32.90 -10.24 2.98
C VAL A 200 32.72 -10.38 1.47
N LEU A 201 32.99 -9.31 0.72
CA LEU A 201 32.98 -9.31 -0.74
C LEU A 201 34.41 -9.28 -1.25
N VAL A 202 34.70 -10.18 -2.19
CA VAL A 202 35.96 -10.22 -2.94
C VAL A 202 35.61 -9.97 -4.40
N CYS A 203 36.23 -8.95 -5.01
CA CYS A 203 36.01 -8.64 -6.42
C CYS A 203 36.71 -9.65 -7.33
N THR A 204 36.15 -9.92 -8.51
CA THR A 204 36.73 -10.83 -9.51
C THR A 204 38.18 -10.48 -9.91
N PRO A 205 38.58 -9.20 -10.10
CA PRO A 205 39.97 -8.86 -10.41
C PRO A 205 40.94 -9.22 -9.28
N VAL A 206 40.51 -9.08 -8.02
CA VAL A 206 41.32 -9.48 -6.85
C VAL A 206 41.54 -10.99 -6.84
N LEU A 207 40.49 -11.76 -7.18
CA LEU A 207 40.59 -13.21 -7.30
C LEU A 207 41.57 -13.61 -8.43
N ALA A 208 41.52 -12.91 -9.56
CA ALA A 208 42.40 -13.15 -10.70
C ALA A 208 43.88 -12.82 -10.38
N GLU A 209 44.14 -11.75 -9.62
CA GLU A 209 45.49 -11.39 -9.18
C GLU A 209 46.07 -12.44 -8.21
N LEU A 210 45.27 -12.91 -7.26
CA LEU A 210 45.68 -13.99 -6.34
C LEU A 210 45.95 -15.31 -7.09
N GLN A 211 45.13 -15.64 -8.09
CA GLN A 211 45.35 -16.82 -8.94
C GLN A 211 46.63 -16.67 -9.77
N GLY A 212 46.86 -15.50 -10.38
CA GLY A 212 48.09 -15.23 -11.14
C GLY A 212 49.36 -15.36 -10.29
N LEU A 213 49.33 -14.92 -9.03
CA LEU A 213 50.45 -15.11 -8.10
C LEU A 213 50.65 -16.58 -7.70
N ALA A 214 49.58 -17.34 -7.55
CA ALA A 214 49.65 -18.78 -7.24
C ALA A 214 50.24 -19.58 -8.41
N ASP A 215 49.82 -19.27 -9.64
CA ASP A 215 50.29 -19.97 -10.85
C ASP A 215 51.73 -19.60 -11.22
N ALA A 216 52.17 -18.36 -10.95
CA ALA A 216 53.56 -17.93 -11.17
C ALA A 216 54.59 -18.66 -10.29
N GLY A 217 54.16 -19.27 -9.18
CA GLY A 217 55.03 -20.06 -8.31
C GLY A 217 55.32 -21.47 -8.81
N ASP A 218 54.53 -22.01 -9.74
CA ASP A 218 54.65 -23.39 -10.25
C ASP A 218 55.50 -23.48 -11.53
N ASP A 219 55.84 -22.36 -12.18
CA ASP A 219 56.70 -22.31 -13.38
C ASP A 219 58.20 -22.59 -13.09
N THR A 220 58.57 -22.93 -11.85
CA THR A 220 59.95 -23.24 -11.44
C THR A 220 60.16 -24.64 -10.86
N ARG A 221 59.28 -25.62 -11.16
CA ARG A 221 59.49 -27.03 -10.83
C ARG A 221 59.71 -27.94 -12.04
#